data_AF-A0A2W5GEM6-F1
#
_entry.id   AF-A0A2W5GEM6-F1
#
_cell.length_a   1.000
_cell.length_b   1.000
_cell.length_c   1.000
_cell.angle_alpha   90.00
_cell.angle_beta   90.00
_cell.angle_gamma   90.00
#
_symmetry.space_group_name_H-M   'P 1'
#
loop_
_entity.id
_entity.type
_entity.pdbx_description
1 polymer ?
#
loop_
_entity_poly.entity_id
_entity_poly.type
_entity_poly.pdbx_seq_one_letter_code
_entity_poly.pdbx_strand_id
1 'polypeptide(L)' 'RAVKEITGETTTTHIAKRIILEANDMLRHSNWPISEIAFSLGFEEPSYFNNFYKKNTGTTPKMVRQITTV' A
#
# COMPACT_ATOMS: atom_id res chain seq x y z
N ARG A 1 -9.14 -5.13 23.39
CA ARG A 1 -9.65 -5.87 22.19
C ARG A 1 -11.01 -5.25 21.86
N ALA A 2 -11.12 -4.29 20.92
CA ALA A 2 -12.34 -3.46 20.80
C ALA A 2 -12.75 -3.05 19.36
N VAL A 3 -12.15 -3.61 18.30
CA VAL A 3 -12.40 -3.12 16.92
C VAL A 3 -12.66 -4.28 15.94
N LYS A 4 -13.15 -5.42 16.43
CA LYS A 4 -13.51 -6.57 15.59
C LYS A 4 -15.01 -6.68 15.32
N GLU A 5 -15.82 -5.91 16.03
CA GLU A 5 -17.22 -6.28 16.28
C GLU A 5 -18.25 -5.48 15.47
N ILE A 6 -17.83 -4.45 14.72
CA ILE A 6 -18.78 -3.52 14.09
C ILE A 6 -18.71 -3.56 12.55
N THR A 7 -17.56 -3.92 11.96
CA THR A 7 -17.36 -3.87 10.49
C THR A 7 -17.02 -5.21 9.86
N GLY A 8 -16.70 -6.25 10.65
CA GLY A 8 -16.08 -7.47 10.13
C GLY A 8 -14.62 -7.28 9.66
N GLU A 9 -14.10 -6.05 9.73
CA GLU A 9 -12.72 -5.70 9.37
C GLU A 9 -11.98 -5.16 10.59
N THR A 10 -10.79 -5.70 10.87
CA THR A 10 -9.96 -5.24 11.99
C THR A 10 -9.44 -3.81 11.78
N THR A 11 -9.09 -3.08 12.84
CA THR A 11 -8.39 -1.78 12.74
C THR A 11 -7.21 -1.84 11.78
N THR A 12 -6.51 -2.98 11.78
CA THR A 12 -5.39 -3.29 10.90
C THR A 12 -5.79 -3.25 9.42
N THR A 13 -6.99 -3.67 9.06
CA THR A 13 -7.51 -3.62 7.68
C THR A 13 -7.81 -2.19 7.24
N HIS A 14 -8.37 -1.36 8.11
CA HIS A 14 -8.59 0.06 7.80
C HIS A 14 -7.28 0.83 7.64
N ILE A 15 -6.32 0.60 8.53
CA ILE A 15 -4.96 1.15 8.39
C ILE A 15 -4.35 0.67 7.08
N ALA A 16 -4.48 -0.63 6.76
CA ALA A 16 -3.95 -1.18 5.53
C ALA A 16 -4.56 -0.53 4.29
N LYS A 17 -5.89 -0.38 4.23
CA LYS A 17 -6.57 0.33 3.14
C LYS A 17 -6.07 1.76 2.97
N ARG A 18 -5.83 2.48 4.08
CA ARG A 18 -5.29 3.83 4.04
C ARG A 18 -3.85 3.88 3.52
N ILE A 19 -2.99 2.96 3.98
CA ILE A 19 -1.62 2.81 3.46
C ILE A 19 -1.64 2.52 1.95
N ILE A 20 -2.54 1.66 1.48
CA ILE A 20 -2.67 1.34 0.05
C ILE A 20 -3.16 2.54 -0.76
N LEU A 21 -4.07 3.35 -0.23
CA LEU A 21 -4.51 4.59 -0.88
C LEU A 21 -3.35 5.58 -1.04
N GLU A 22 -2.60 5.83 0.02
CA GLU A 22 -1.41 6.70 -0.02
C GLU A 22 -0.35 6.14 -0.98
N ALA A 23 -0.09 4.83 -0.93
CA ALA A 23 0.82 4.17 -1.85
C ALA A 23 0.40 4.36 -3.32
N ASN A 24 -0.91 4.23 -3.61
CA ASN A 24 -1.44 4.48 -4.94
C ASN A 24 -1.23 5.93 -5.37
N ASP A 25 -1.53 6.88 -4.49
CA ASP A 25 -1.37 8.30 -4.78
C ASP A 25 0.10 8.63 -5.09
N MET A 26 1.03 8.13 -4.27
CA MET A 26 2.47 8.24 -4.50
C MET A 26 2.90 7.56 -5.80
N LEU A 27 2.41 6.36 -6.14
CA LEU A 27 2.76 5.68 -7.38
C LEU A 27 2.29 6.41 -8.65
N ARG A 28 1.20 7.19 -8.53
CA ARG A 28 0.61 7.96 -9.64
C ARG A 28 1.21 9.35 -9.77
N HIS A 29 1.43 10.04 -8.66
CA HIS A 29 1.84 11.44 -8.62
C HIS A 29 3.33 11.64 -8.36
N SER A 30 4.04 10.61 -7.91
CA SER A 30 5.49 10.67 -7.70
C SER A 30 6.25 9.81 -8.71
N ASN A 31 7.43 10.27 -9.08
CA ASN A 31 8.39 9.48 -9.84
C ASN A 31 9.34 8.68 -8.93
N TRP A 32 9.05 8.60 -7.63
CA TRP A 32 9.94 7.99 -6.64
C TRP A 32 10.09 6.49 -6.88
N PRO A 33 11.28 5.92 -6.63
CA PRO A 33 11.44 4.48 -6.70
C PRO A 33 10.58 3.80 -5.63
N ILE A 34 10.11 2.58 -5.93
CA ILE A 34 9.19 1.83 -5.05
C ILE A 34 9.80 1.61 -3.65
N SER A 35 11.13 1.55 -3.55
CA SER A 35 11.86 1.50 -2.28
C SER A 35 11.62 2.74 -1.42
N GLU A 36 11.72 3.95 -1.98
CA GLU A 36 11.50 5.21 -1.26
C GLU A 36 10.04 5.36 -0.83
N ILE A 37 9.10 4.92 -1.68
CA ILE A 37 7.67 4.88 -1.32
C ILE A 37 7.45 3.94 -0.12
N ALA A 38 8.08 2.77 -0.11
CA ALA A 38 8.00 1.83 1.01
C ALA A 38 8.54 2.46 2.30
N PHE A 39 9.71 3.09 2.25
CA PHE A 39 10.30 3.78 3.40
C PHE A 39 9.42 4.93 3.90
N SER A 40 8.87 5.74 2.99
CA SER A 40 7.97 6.85 3.33
C SER A 40 6.66 6.41 3.98
N LEU A 41 6.20 5.19 3.69
CA LEU A 41 5.01 4.59 4.30
C LEU A 41 5.30 3.87 5.62
N GLY A 42 6.55 3.91 6.09
CA GLY A 42 6.98 3.32 7.36
C GLY A 42 7.38 1.84 7.28
N PHE A 43 7.65 1.31 6.08
CA PHE A 43 8.22 -0.02 5.93
C PHE A 43 9.74 0.04 6.02
N GLU A 44 10.34 -0.77 6.88
CA GLU A 44 11.81 -0.89 6.99
C GLU A 44 12.43 -1.59 5.78
N GLU A 45 11.63 -2.33 5.02
CA GLU A 45 12.10 -3.13 3.88
C GLU A 45 11.11 -3.08 2.70
N PRO A 46 11.56 -2.69 1.50
CA PRO A 46 10.72 -2.66 0.30
C PRO A 46 10.09 -4.00 -0.08
N SER A 47 10.74 -5.12 0.27
CA SER A 47 10.24 -6.47 0.03
C SER A 47 8.94 -6.74 0.81
N TYR A 48 8.87 -6.29 2.07
CA TYR A 48 7.66 -6.41 2.87
C TYR A 48 6.53 -5.55 2.32
N PHE A 49 6.84 -4.32 1.89
CA PHE A 49 5.87 -3.46 1.21
C PHE A 49 5.31 -4.13 -0.05
N ASN A 50 6.16 -4.71 -0.90
CA ASN A 50 5.70 -5.39 -2.12
C ASN A 50 4.74 -6.55 -1.81
N ASN A 51 5.06 -7.38 -0.83
CA ASN A 51 4.20 -8.49 -0.40
C ASN A 51 2.89 -7.99 0.22
N PHE A 52 2.97 -6.97 1.08
CA PHE A 52 1.81 -6.32 1.69
C PHE A 52 0.89 -5.72 0.62
N TYR A 53 1.45 -4.94 -0.29
CA TYR A 53 0.70 -4.28 -1.36
C TYR A 53 0.03 -5.30 -2.27
N LYS A 54 0.76 -6.35 -2.70
CA LYS A 54 0.21 -7.44 -3.50
C LYS A 54 -0.89 -8.20 -2.77
N LYS A 55 -0.75 -8.46 -1.48
CA LYS A 55 -1.76 -9.15 -0.67
C LYS A 55 -3.06 -8.33 -0.55
N ASN A 56 -2.97 -7.00 -0.49
CA ASN A 56 -4.13 -6.13 -0.32
C ASN A 56 -4.78 -5.68 -1.64
N THR A 57 -4.00 -5.49 -2.72
CA THR A 57 -4.50 -5.00 -4.02
C THR A 57 -4.60 -6.08 -5.10
N GLY A 58 -3.98 -7.25 -4.88
CA GLY A 58 -3.84 -8.29 -5.89
C GLY A 58 -2.78 -8.00 -6.96
N THR A 59 -2.19 -6.81 -7.00
CA THR A 59 -1.24 -6.38 -8.03
C THR A 59 0.04 -5.84 -7.40
N THR A 60 1.12 -5.68 -8.18
CA THR A 60 2.37 -5.13 -7.66
C THR A 60 2.42 -3.61 -7.83
N PRO A 61 3.12 -2.87 -6.94
CA PRO A 61 3.29 -1.42 -7.07
C PRO A 61 3.85 -1.03 -8.44
N LYS A 62 4.78 -1.83 -8.97
CA LYS A 62 5.39 -1.67 -10.29
C LYS A 62 4.36 -1.73 -11.42
N MET A 63 3.41 -2.68 -11.34
CA MET A 63 2.35 -2.82 -12.33
C MET A 63 1.42 -1.60 -12.31
N VAL A 64 1.02 -1.15 -11.12
CA VAL A 64 0.12 0.00 -10.96
C VAL A 64 0.75 1.29 -11.49
N ARG A 65 2.06 1.48 -11.28
CA ARG A 65 2.80 2.60 -11.85
C ARG A 65 2.79 2.59 -13.39
N GLN A 66 2.99 1.43 -14.01
CA GLN A 66 2.99 1.32 -15.49
C GLN A 66 1.60 1.59 -16.09
N ILE A 67 0.52 1.21 -15.40
CA ILE A 67 -0.85 1.41 -15.88
C ILE A 67 -1.24 2.89 -15.91
N THR A 68 -0.66 3.72 -15.03
CA THR A 68 -1.05 5.14 -14.91
C THR A 68 -0.32 6.06 -15.89
N THR A 69 0.77 5.59 -16.53
CA THR A 69 1.45 6.36 -17.57
C THR A 69 0.62 6.35 -18.86
N VAL A 70 -0.37 7.24 -18.94
CA VAL A 70 -1.16 7.56 -20.14
C VAL A 70 -1.29 9.06 -20.27
#